data_AF-A0A831LQC3-F1
#
_entry.id   AF-A0A831LQC3-F1
#
_cell.length_a   1.000
_cell.length_b   1.000
_cell.length_c   1.000
_cell.angle_alpha   90.00
_cell.angle_beta   90.00
_cell.angle_gamma   90.00
#
_symmetry.space_group_name_H-M   'P 1'
#
loop_
_entity.id
_entity.type
_entity.pdbx_description
1 polymer ?
#
loop_
_entity_poly.entity_id
_entity_poly.type
_entity_poly.pdbx_seq_one_letter_code
_entity_poly.pdbx_strand_id
1 'polypeptide(L)'
;DTFGGALPRTVEDLQTLPGIGRATASSIAAFAFNAPTVFIETNIRRVCIHFFFRDRTDVTDTEILPLVAMTLDPERPREFYWGMMDYGTMLKKRYPNPNRRSASYAKQTKFEGSDRQIRGKVLRILLETGRHDPPSLFREAGVEPEKGEAILQKLIAEGFVAEEDGTYRLR
;
A
#
# COMPACT_ATOMS: atom_id res chain seq x y z
N ASP A 1 -24.21 5.82 9.39
CA ASP A 1 -22.82 5.39 9.63
C ASP A 1 -22.27 5.96 10.93
N THR A 2 -21.42 5.21 11.62
CA THR A 2 -20.90 5.44 13.00
C THR A 2 -20.24 6.81 13.23
N PHE A 3 -19.65 7.42 12.19
CA PHE A 3 -18.93 8.70 12.29
C PHE A 3 -19.61 9.85 11.55
N GLY A 4 -20.89 9.71 11.17
CA GLY A 4 -21.67 10.80 10.57
C GLY A 4 -21.07 11.38 9.28
N GLY A 5 -20.33 10.59 8.51
CA GLY A 5 -19.65 11.03 7.28
C GLY A 5 -18.33 11.79 7.50
N ALA A 6 -17.91 12.01 8.74
CA ALA A 6 -16.61 12.57 9.06
C ALA A 6 -15.58 11.46 9.29
N LEU A 7 -14.33 11.69 8.85
CA LEU A 7 -13.23 10.77 9.14
C LEU A 7 -12.82 10.90 10.62
N PRO A 8 -12.73 9.80 11.38
CA PRO A 8 -12.25 9.85 12.77
C PRO A 8 -10.80 10.34 12.84
N ARG A 9 -10.44 10.96 13.97
CA ARG A 9 -9.15 11.67 14.12
C ARG A 9 -8.09 10.89 14.89
N THR A 10 -8.48 9.91 15.69
CA THR A 10 -7.58 9.11 16.51
C THR A 10 -7.14 7.87 15.75
N VAL A 11 -5.97 7.34 16.09
CA VAL A 11 -5.47 6.10 15.48
C VAL A 11 -6.41 4.94 15.82
N GLU A 12 -6.87 4.89 17.07
CA GLU A 12 -7.76 3.88 17.62
C GLU A 12 -9.08 3.82 16.84
N ASP A 13 -9.73 4.97 16.62
CA ASP A 13 -10.98 5.04 15.87
C ASP A 13 -10.76 4.73 14.38
N LEU A 14 -9.67 5.21 13.78
CA LEU A 14 -9.33 4.91 12.39
C LEU A 14 -9.12 3.40 12.17
N GLN A 15 -8.55 2.68 13.15
CA GLN A 15 -8.39 1.22 13.08
C GLN A 15 -9.71 0.44 13.12
N THR A 16 -10.82 1.07 13.53
CA THR A 16 -12.14 0.43 13.47
C THR A 16 -12.70 0.35 12.05
N LEU A 17 -12.12 1.10 11.10
CA LEU A 17 -12.55 1.10 9.71
C LEU A 17 -12.06 -0.18 8.99
N PRO A 18 -12.91 -0.83 8.17
CA PRO A 18 -12.51 -2.01 7.42
C PRO A 18 -11.27 -1.78 6.55
N GLY A 19 -10.28 -2.67 6.68
CA GLY A 19 -9.02 -2.59 5.91
C GLY A 19 -7.98 -1.59 6.43
N ILE A 20 -8.26 -0.85 7.51
CA ILE A 20 -7.33 0.12 8.09
C ILE A 20 -6.58 -0.49 9.27
N GLY A 21 -5.34 -0.93 9.02
CA GLY A 21 -4.42 -1.36 10.07
C GLY A 21 -3.71 -0.19 10.77
N ARG A 22 -3.00 -0.47 11.87
CA ARG A 22 -2.29 0.54 12.69
C ARG A 22 -1.39 1.46 11.88
N ALA A 23 -0.60 0.92 10.94
CA ALA A 23 0.31 1.73 10.12
C ALA A 23 -0.43 2.75 9.24
N THR A 24 -1.55 2.34 8.64
CA THR A 24 -2.41 3.20 7.82
C THR A 24 -3.17 4.22 8.69
N ALA A 25 -3.69 3.79 9.84
CA ALA A 25 -4.32 4.71 10.79
C ALA A 25 -3.35 5.79 11.27
N SER A 26 -2.13 5.42 11.67
CA SER A 26 -1.08 6.37 12.03
C SER A 26 -0.71 7.32 10.89
N SER A 27 -0.59 6.84 9.65
CA SER A 27 -0.26 7.73 8.53
C SER A 27 -1.39 8.71 8.22
N ILE A 28 -2.65 8.26 8.27
CA ILE A 28 -3.82 9.13 8.13
C ILE A 28 -3.83 10.17 9.25
N ALA A 29 -3.63 9.78 10.51
CA ALA A 29 -3.60 10.69 11.64
C ALA A 29 -2.51 11.77 11.48
N ALA A 30 -1.29 11.37 11.09
CA ALA A 30 -0.20 12.29 10.83
C ALA A 30 -0.49 13.27 9.69
N PHE A 31 -0.94 12.78 8.53
CA PHE A 31 -1.13 13.65 7.37
C PHE A 31 -2.42 14.46 7.43
N ALA A 32 -3.57 13.85 7.75
CA ALA A 32 -4.86 14.53 7.74
C ALA A 32 -5.02 15.45 8.95
N PHE A 33 -4.59 15.01 10.13
CA PHE A 33 -4.88 15.70 11.39
C PHE A 33 -3.66 16.30 12.09
N ASN A 34 -2.47 16.24 11.46
CA ASN A 34 -1.21 16.71 12.04
C ASN A 34 -0.93 16.08 13.42
N ALA A 35 -1.34 14.83 13.61
CA ALA A 35 -1.10 14.11 14.85
C ALA A 35 0.35 13.58 14.90
N PRO A 36 1.05 13.64 16.05
CA PRO A 36 2.42 13.16 16.19
C PRO A 36 2.45 11.63 16.35
N THR A 37 1.98 10.91 15.33
CA THR A 37 1.85 9.45 15.33
C THR A 37 2.97 8.80 14.53
N VAL A 38 3.54 7.73 15.09
CA VAL A 38 4.67 7.02 14.48
C VAL A 38 4.17 5.99 13.46
N PHE A 39 4.71 6.04 12.26
CA PHE A 39 4.56 5.02 11.23
C PHE A 39 5.80 4.96 10.32
N ILE A 40 5.89 3.91 9.51
CA ILE A 40 6.95 3.74 8.52
C ILE A 40 6.30 3.45 7.16
N GLU A 41 6.80 4.12 6.13
CA GLU A 41 6.64 3.66 4.75
C GLU A 41 8.00 3.55 4.04
N THR A 42 7.99 3.29 2.74
CA THR A 42 9.17 2.98 1.94
C THR A 42 10.25 4.07 1.94
N ASN A 43 9.92 5.36 1.92
CA ASN A 43 10.87 6.47 1.95
C ASN A 43 11.42 6.75 3.36
N ILE A 44 10.58 6.79 4.38
CA ILE A 44 10.96 6.91 5.80
C ILE A 44 11.93 5.79 6.16
N ARG A 45 11.58 4.54 5.81
CA ARG A 45 12.47 3.37 5.97
C ARG A 45 13.82 3.59 5.33
N ARG A 46 13.83 4.18 4.12
CA ARG A 46 15.07 4.46 3.38
C ARG A 46 15.96 5.46 4.09
N VAL A 47 15.38 6.51 4.65
CA VAL A 47 16.10 7.52 5.43
C VAL A 47 16.73 6.87 6.66
N CYS A 48 15.95 6.12 7.44
CA CYS A 48 16.46 5.48 8.65
C CYS A 48 17.57 4.47 8.33
N ILE A 49 17.39 3.61 7.33
CA ILE A 49 18.41 2.64 6.91
C ILE A 49 19.68 3.34 6.38
N HIS A 50 19.54 4.48 5.70
CA HIS A 50 20.68 5.23 5.19
C HIS A 50 21.56 5.80 6.32
N PHE A 51 20.95 6.37 7.35
CA PHE A 51 21.67 7.06 8.43
C PHE A 51 22.09 6.15 9.58
N PHE A 52 21.23 5.23 10.01
CA PHE A 52 21.42 4.49 11.26
C PHE A 52 21.91 3.05 11.08
N PHE A 53 21.83 2.50 9.85
CA PHE A 53 22.12 1.08 9.60
C PHE A 53 23.09 0.85 8.44
N ARG A 54 24.07 1.76 8.25
CA ARG A 54 24.95 1.78 7.06
C ARG A 54 25.67 0.46 6.77
N ASP A 55 25.98 -0.31 7.80
CA ASP A 55 26.77 -1.55 7.66
C ASP A 55 25.99 -2.81 8.09
N ARG A 56 24.65 -2.73 8.09
CA ARG A 56 23.76 -3.81 8.52
C ARG A 56 22.83 -4.26 7.39
N THR A 57 22.50 -5.55 7.36
CA THR A 57 21.41 -6.13 6.56
C THR A 57 20.29 -6.62 7.47
N ASP A 58 19.18 -7.03 6.86
CA ASP A 58 18.02 -7.63 7.53
C ASP A 58 17.45 -6.74 8.65
N VAL A 59 17.49 -5.42 8.42
CA VAL A 59 16.96 -4.42 9.35
C VAL A 59 15.44 -4.55 9.40
N THR A 60 14.93 -4.79 10.59
CA THR A 60 13.50 -4.98 10.83
C THR A 60 12.79 -3.64 11.08
N ASP A 61 11.49 -3.57 10.77
CA ASP A 61 10.71 -2.36 11.09
C ASP A 61 10.65 -2.11 12.61
N THR A 62 10.78 -3.15 13.45
CA THR A 62 10.91 -3.04 14.92
C THR A 62 12.17 -2.30 15.37
N GLU A 63 13.28 -2.41 14.63
CA GLU A 63 14.51 -1.63 14.88
C GLU A 63 14.37 -0.18 14.40
N ILE A 64 13.55 0.06 13.37
CA ILE A 64 13.40 1.39 12.75
C ILE A 64 12.39 2.25 13.51
N LEU A 65 11.28 1.67 13.99
CA LEU A 65 10.18 2.41 14.63
C LEU A 65 10.64 3.29 15.81
N PRO A 66 11.50 2.82 16.73
CA PRO A 66 12.00 3.65 17.82
C PRO A 66 12.78 4.87 17.33
N LEU A 67 13.56 4.73 16.26
CA LEU A 67 14.34 5.85 15.69
C LEU A 67 13.43 6.91 15.06
N VAL A 68 12.36 6.48 14.38
CA VAL A 68 11.33 7.41 13.88
C VAL A 68 10.67 8.13 15.05
N ALA A 69 10.30 7.42 16.12
CA ALA A 69 9.72 8.03 17.31
C ALA A 69 10.64 9.06 17.98
N MET A 70 11.94 8.77 18.07
CA MET A 70 12.94 9.66 18.66
C MET A 70 13.24 10.91 17.81
N THR A 71 13.01 10.84 16.51
CA THR A 71 13.35 11.92 15.56
C THR A 71 12.15 12.75 15.12
N LEU A 72 10.93 12.25 15.35
CA LEU A 72 9.68 12.93 15.02
C LEU A 72 9.61 14.29 15.71
N ASP A 73 9.33 15.33 14.94
CA ASP A 73 8.95 16.65 15.46
C ASP A 73 7.47 16.57 15.92
N PRO A 74 7.18 16.67 17.22
CA PRO A 74 5.81 16.58 17.72
C PRO A 74 4.98 17.84 17.45
N GLU A 75 5.61 18.99 17.19
CA GLU A 75 4.94 20.25 16.90
C GLU A 75 4.53 20.33 15.42
N ARG A 76 5.37 19.77 14.53
CA ARG A 76 5.16 19.81 13.07
C ARG A 76 5.27 18.42 12.42
N PRO A 77 4.51 17.41 12.87
CA PRO A 77 4.69 16.02 12.43
C PRO A 77 4.43 15.84 10.94
N ARG A 78 3.43 16.53 10.37
CA ARG A 78 3.14 16.47 8.93
C ARG A 78 4.33 16.96 8.09
N GLU A 79 4.92 18.08 8.48
CA GLU A 79 6.05 18.68 7.77
C GLU A 79 7.32 17.84 7.92
N PHE A 80 7.55 17.31 9.12
CA PHE A 80 8.60 16.31 9.35
C PHE A 80 8.46 15.14 8.38
N TYR A 81 7.25 14.56 8.25
CA TYR A 81 7.03 13.45 7.34
C TYR A 81 7.19 13.85 5.87
N TRP A 82 6.74 15.04 5.44
CA TRP A 82 7.04 15.54 4.09
C TRP A 82 8.55 15.61 3.83
N GLY A 83 9.32 16.17 4.76
CA GLY A 83 10.77 16.21 4.68
C GLY A 83 11.41 14.82 4.58
N MET A 84 10.98 13.87 5.41
CA MET A 84 11.44 12.48 5.38
C MET A 84 11.13 11.81 4.04
N MET A 85 9.95 12.03 3.48
CA MET A 85 9.51 11.46 2.20
C MET A 85 10.32 12.02 1.02
N ASP A 86 10.52 13.34 0.99
CA ASP A 86 11.30 14.02 -0.04
C ASP A 86 12.77 13.62 0.03
N TYR A 87 13.33 13.60 1.24
CA TYR A 87 14.71 13.17 1.46
C TYR A 87 14.91 11.70 1.06
N GLY A 88 13.99 10.82 1.45
CA GLY A 88 14.00 9.43 1.02
C GLY A 88 13.97 9.31 -0.51
N THR A 89 13.10 10.06 -1.18
CA THR A 89 13.04 10.08 -2.65
C THR A 89 14.35 10.53 -3.28
N MET A 90 14.97 11.59 -2.74
CA MET A 90 16.29 12.06 -3.17
C MET A 90 17.37 10.99 -2.96
N LEU A 91 17.40 10.30 -1.82
CA LEU A 91 18.38 9.24 -1.53
C LEU A 91 18.34 8.12 -2.58
N LYS A 92 17.15 7.71 -3.01
CA LYS A 92 16.98 6.68 -4.06
C LYS A 92 17.61 7.09 -5.39
N LYS A 93 17.62 8.39 -5.70
CA LYS A 93 18.20 8.93 -6.94
C LYS A 93 19.73 9.03 -6.87
N ARG A 94 20.28 9.28 -5.68
CA ARG A 94 21.72 9.57 -5.49
C ARG A 94 22.55 8.37 -5.05
N TYR A 95 21.93 7.38 -4.41
CA TYR A 95 22.64 6.24 -3.82
C TYR A 95 22.00 4.90 -4.21
N PRO A 96 22.76 3.79 -4.16
CA PRO A 96 22.18 2.46 -4.21
C PRO A 96 21.05 2.34 -3.18
N ASN A 97 19.89 1.82 -3.60
CA ASN A 97 18.68 1.84 -2.78
C ASN A 97 18.90 1.26 -1.37
N PRO A 98 18.90 2.10 -0.31
CA PRO A 98 19.14 1.65 1.05
C PRO A 98 18.19 0.55 1.51
N ASN A 99 16.94 0.56 1.02
CA ASN A 99 15.90 -0.41 1.40
C ASN A 99 16.27 -1.86 1.07
N ARG A 100 17.27 -2.13 0.21
CA ARG A 100 17.75 -3.50 -0.04
C ARG A 100 18.24 -4.21 1.22
N ARG A 101 18.47 -3.47 2.30
CA ARG A 101 18.92 -3.97 3.60
C ARG A 101 17.78 -4.17 4.60
N SER A 102 16.54 -3.89 4.22
CA SER A 102 15.38 -4.18 5.05
C SER A 102 15.07 -5.68 5.00
N ALA A 103 14.73 -6.26 6.14
CA ALA A 103 14.26 -7.64 6.24
C ALA A 103 12.99 -7.91 5.39
N SER A 104 12.15 -6.87 5.18
CA SER A 104 10.93 -6.96 4.38
C SER A 104 11.15 -6.53 2.92
N TYR A 105 12.39 -6.43 2.46
CA TYR A 105 12.66 -5.97 1.09
C TYR A 105 12.25 -7.01 0.05
N ALA A 106 11.19 -6.72 -0.68
CA ALA A 106 10.83 -7.42 -1.89
C ALA A 106 11.08 -6.53 -3.11
N LYS A 107 11.79 -7.04 -4.13
CA LYS A 107 11.95 -6.34 -5.39
C LYS A 107 10.61 -6.37 -6.13
N GLN A 108 9.98 -5.21 -6.29
CA GLN A 108 8.77 -5.08 -7.10
C GLN A 108 9.06 -5.58 -8.53
N THR A 109 8.25 -6.54 -8.99
CA THR A 109 8.30 -7.03 -10.38
C THR A 109 7.93 -5.92 -11.35
N LYS A 110 8.26 -6.08 -12.65
CA LYS A 110 7.83 -5.10 -13.68
C LYS A 110 6.31 -4.98 -13.70
N PHE A 111 5.79 -3.81 -14.08
CA PHE A 111 4.33 -3.63 -14.15
C PHE A 111 3.75 -4.42 -15.32
N GLU A 112 4.42 -4.35 -16.47
CA GLU A 112 4.05 -5.11 -17.65
C GLU A 112 4.06 -6.63 -17.37
N GLY A 113 2.96 -7.30 -17.70
CA GLY A 113 2.74 -8.73 -17.49
C GLY A 113 2.44 -9.16 -16.04
N SER A 114 2.41 -8.22 -15.09
CA SER A 114 2.20 -8.56 -13.67
C SER A 114 0.72 -8.71 -13.29
N ASP A 115 0.46 -9.45 -12.22
CA ASP A 115 -0.90 -9.66 -11.68
C ASP A 115 -1.61 -8.33 -11.40
N ARG A 116 -0.90 -7.32 -10.91
CA ARG A 116 -1.45 -5.97 -10.66
C ARG A 116 -1.96 -5.29 -11.94
N GLN A 117 -1.28 -5.47 -13.07
CA GLN A 117 -1.73 -4.90 -14.34
C GLN A 117 -2.98 -5.62 -14.83
N ILE A 118 -2.97 -6.95 -14.80
CA ILE A 118 -4.10 -7.77 -15.26
C ILE A 118 -5.34 -7.53 -14.39
N ARG A 119 -5.18 -7.51 -13.06
CA ARG A 119 -6.23 -7.13 -12.12
C ARG A 119 -6.86 -5.79 -12.47
N GLY A 120 -6.04 -4.77 -12.75
CA GLY A 120 -6.53 -3.46 -13.17
C GLY A 120 -7.30 -3.49 -14.48
N LYS A 121 -6.89 -4.31 -15.45
CA LYS A 121 -7.63 -4.52 -16.71
C LYS A 121 -8.97 -5.19 -16.46
N VAL A 122 -8.99 -6.28 -15.70
CA VAL A 122 -10.22 -7.02 -15.33
C VAL A 122 -11.22 -6.08 -14.66
N LEU A 123 -10.79 -5.35 -13.61
CA LEU A 123 -11.65 -4.41 -12.91
C LEU A 123 -12.18 -3.30 -13.82
N ARG A 124 -11.35 -2.80 -14.75
CA ARG A 124 -11.77 -1.79 -15.73
C ARG A 124 -12.83 -2.33 -16.69
N ILE A 125 -12.63 -3.53 -17.24
CA ILE A 125 -13.60 -4.15 -18.16
C ILE A 125 -14.94 -4.35 -17.44
N LEU A 126 -14.92 -4.88 -16.21
CA LEU A 126 -16.14 -5.07 -15.42
C LEU A 126 -16.82 -3.74 -15.06
N LEU A 127 -16.03 -2.67 -14.85
CA LEU A 127 -16.58 -1.33 -14.63
C LEU A 127 -17.31 -0.78 -15.86
N GLU A 128 -16.79 -1.06 -17.06
CA GLU A 128 -17.30 -0.53 -18.33
C GLU A 128 -18.46 -1.35 -18.90
N THR A 129 -18.42 -2.68 -18.75
CA THR A 129 -19.38 -3.62 -19.34
C THR A 129 -20.41 -4.15 -18.33
N GLY A 130 -20.16 -3.99 -17.03
CA GLY A 130 -21.02 -4.47 -15.96
C GLY A 130 -20.81 -5.96 -15.66
N ARG A 131 -21.47 -6.83 -16.43
CA ARG A 131 -21.38 -8.30 -16.28
C ARG A 131 -20.62 -8.92 -17.44
N HIS A 132 -19.74 -9.87 -17.14
CA HIS A 132 -18.90 -10.52 -18.14
C HIS A 132 -18.73 -12.01 -17.89
N ASP A 133 -18.73 -12.84 -18.94
CA ASP A 133 -18.30 -14.23 -18.84
C ASP A 133 -16.76 -14.34 -18.80
N PRO A 134 -16.19 -15.34 -18.10
CA PRO A 134 -14.73 -15.48 -17.96
C PRO A 134 -13.98 -15.62 -19.29
N PRO A 135 -14.39 -16.48 -20.26
CA PRO A 135 -13.67 -16.63 -21.52
C PRO A 135 -13.50 -15.31 -22.27
N SER A 136 -14.56 -14.51 -22.34
CA SER A 136 -14.52 -13.22 -23.01
C SER A 136 -13.71 -12.19 -22.18
N LEU A 137 -13.84 -12.21 -20.85
CA LEU A 137 -13.13 -11.28 -19.95
C LEU A 137 -11.62 -11.48 -20.03
N PHE A 138 -11.17 -12.73 -20.07
CA PHE A 138 -9.75 -13.06 -20.18
C PHE A 138 -9.17 -12.68 -21.54
N ARG A 139 -9.95 -12.88 -22.61
CA ARG A 139 -9.56 -12.47 -23.96
C ARG A 139 -9.38 -10.96 -24.05
N GLU A 140 -10.33 -10.19 -23.51
CA GLU A 140 -10.26 -8.72 -23.49
C GLU A 140 -9.16 -8.19 -22.58
N ALA A 141 -8.93 -8.83 -21.43
CA ALA A 141 -7.82 -8.49 -20.54
C ALA A 141 -6.44 -8.88 -21.12
N GLY A 142 -6.43 -9.75 -22.14
CA GLY A 142 -5.22 -10.30 -22.75
C GLY A 142 -4.45 -11.19 -21.77
N VAL A 143 -5.15 -12.08 -21.07
CA VAL A 143 -4.57 -13.00 -20.08
C VAL A 143 -4.98 -14.44 -20.39
N GLU A 144 -4.05 -15.38 -20.19
CA GLU A 144 -4.33 -16.81 -20.30
C GLU A 144 -5.36 -17.25 -19.24
N PRO A 145 -6.29 -18.17 -19.58
CA PRO A 145 -7.41 -18.54 -18.71
C PRO A 145 -7.01 -18.95 -17.29
N GLU A 146 -5.97 -19.78 -17.13
CA GLU A 146 -5.50 -20.25 -15.82
C GLU A 146 -5.08 -19.08 -14.91
N LYS A 147 -4.34 -18.10 -15.46
CA LYS A 147 -3.90 -16.92 -14.73
C LYS A 147 -5.05 -15.94 -14.49
N GLY A 148 -5.94 -15.79 -15.47
CA GLY A 148 -7.15 -14.98 -15.36
C GLY A 148 -8.05 -15.47 -14.21
N GLU A 149 -8.25 -16.78 -14.13
CA GLU A 149 -9.05 -17.43 -13.09
C GLU A 149 -8.43 -17.22 -11.71
N ALA A 150 -7.12 -17.49 -11.56
CA ALA A 150 -6.42 -17.25 -10.30
C ALA A 150 -6.50 -15.78 -9.83
N ILE A 151 -6.58 -14.83 -10.78
CA ILE A 151 -6.75 -13.41 -10.48
C ILE A 151 -8.19 -13.09 -10.08
N LEU A 152 -9.19 -13.60 -10.80
CA LEU A 152 -10.60 -13.43 -10.45
C LEU A 152 -10.90 -13.95 -9.04
N GLN A 153 -10.44 -15.16 -8.72
CA GLN A 153 -10.64 -15.74 -7.39
C GLN A 153 -10.06 -14.88 -6.27
N LYS A 154 -8.89 -14.26 -6.50
CA LYS A 154 -8.33 -13.28 -5.56
C LYS A 154 -9.20 -12.02 -5.45
N LEU A 155 -9.69 -11.50 -6.57
CA LEU A 155 -10.57 -10.31 -6.57
C LEU A 155 -11.90 -10.57 -5.85
N ILE A 156 -12.43 -11.79 -5.94
CA ILE A 156 -13.62 -12.21 -5.19
C ILE A 156 -13.34 -12.33 -3.70
N ALA A 157 -12.23 -12.99 -3.33
CA ALA A 157 -11.81 -13.12 -1.93
C ALA A 157 -11.58 -11.77 -1.24
N GLU A 158 -11.11 -10.78 -2.01
CA GLU A 158 -10.91 -9.40 -1.56
C GLU A 158 -12.20 -8.56 -1.59
N GLY A 159 -13.28 -9.07 -2.16
CA GLY A 159 -14.59 -8.42 -2.21
C GLY A 159 -14.77 -7.38 -3.32
N PHE A 160 -13.87 -7.31 -4.30
CA PHE A 160 -13.99 -6.40 -5.44
C PHE A 160 -14.95 -6.91 -6.52
N VAL A 161 -15.00 -8.23 -6.71
CA VAL A 161 -15.77 -8.89 -7.77
C VAL A 161 -16.75 -9.88 -7.13
N ALA A 162 -17.93 -10.03 -7.72
CA ALA A 162 -18.91 -11.04 -7.37
C ALA A 162 -19.21 -11.92 -8.58
N GLU A 163 -19.40 -13.22 -8.34
CA GLU A 163 -19.88 -14.19 -9.32
C GLU A 163 -21.40 -14.37 -9.15
N GLU A 164 -22.14 -14.25 -10.26
CA GLU A 164 -23.58 -14.48 -10.35
C GLU A 164 -23.89 -15.21 -11.66
N ASP A 165 -24.49 -16.39 -11.56
CA ASP A 165 -24.94 -17.21 -12.71
C ASP A 165 -23.83 -17.47 -13.75
N GLY A 166 -22.58 -17.69 -13.30
CA GLY A 166 -21.42 -17.93 -14.17
C GLY A 166 -20.88 -16.67 -14.87
N THR A 167 -21.37 -15.49 -14.48
CA THR A 167 -20.84 -14.19 -14.91
C THR A 167 -20.28 -13.41 -13.73
N TYR A 168 -19.37 -12.49 -14.00
CA TYR A 168 -18.67 -11.70 -13.00
C TYR A 168 -19.02 -10.23 -13.13
N ARG A 169 -19.18 -9.54 -12.00
CA ARG A 169 -19.41 -8.09 -11.93
C ARG A 169 -18.65 -7.47 -10.77
N LEU A 170 -18.50 -6.15 -10.78
CA LEU A 170 -18.06 -5.43 -9.60
C LEU A 170 -19.10 -5.52 -8.48
N ARG A 171 -18.62 -5.56 -7.24
CA ARG A 171 -19.46 -5.56 -6.04
C ARG A 171 -19.92 -4.16 -5.67
#